data_AF-A0A2T2UEQ6-F1
#
_entry.id   AF-A0A2T2UEQ6-F1
#
_cell.length_a   1.000
_cell.length_b   1.000
_cell.length_c   1.000
_cell.angle_alpha   90.00
_cell.angle_beta   90.00
_cell.angle_gamma   90.00
#
_symmetry.space_group_name_H-M   'P 1'
#
loop_
_entity.id
_entity.type
_entity.pdbx_description
1 polymer ?
#
loop_
_entity_poly.entity_id
_entity_poly.type
_entity_poly.pdbx_seq_one_letter_code
_entity_poly.pdbx_strand_id
1 'polypeptide(L)'
;MDTPLLSSFRQLGLLFLIGPALLLGAGSASAQVSVPAEPSSPSTAATITPRVQAAADEIQAQAARAFRGDDLTGKDGPMAPVGRDLATLYYQYEANGAAGVHRLFGDSQRAHQGATARYYSPVSQSGRFVAVHAIATETGSLWADLGALGLENGATAGNVVSGRLPISALKDAAALQSLRGMTPAYARTQVGSVGSEADTAHHAFEGRADLNVDGSGQKVCALSNSYDQDGTAPTTAQEDVKSGDLPGTDNPEGRTTPVDVLDDSQPNSDDEGRAMLQLIHDIAPGAELGFHTAFGGIAIFVQGIRDLADPNKGNCDILVDDVGYNLEPFYQDGPITNVADSVVDEGIPYFSSAGNDGQNSYEAPFRNSGNPGVLSPTALAHDFDPSNSASDTLQRITIRQGGKFRIFTLQWTDPSALVEGSAPADTDIDVALVNDTLGVVAQSARNSDLDGNGLPFEGVVEHVNNGDIDANEDGVADSTFHLVIEKAAGDDPDEVKYVYSGSNFEIEEYDTLGPTIYGHPMAENAMAVAAAPFYYTEAYYNSTGLPWLESFSSKGGIKIRFDQMG
;
A
#
# COMPACT_ATOMS: atom_id res chain seq x y z
N MET A 1 52.11 -30.15 -3.17
CA MET A 1 52.50 -31.51 -3.58
C MET A 1 51.57 -32.47 -2.87
N ASP A 2 50.86 -33.24 -3.68
CA ASP A 2 50.30 -34.57 -3.42
C ASP A 2 49.15 -34.78 -2.41
N THR A 3 47.95 -34.85 -3.01
CA THR A 3 46.78 -35.74 -2.73
C THR A 3 47.14 -37.23 -2.53
N PRO A 4 46.23 -38.23 -2.36
CA PRO A 4 44.74 -38.26 -2.42
C PRO A 4 44.03 -39.21 -1.40
N LEU A 5 42.68 -39.31 -1.46
CA LEU A 5 41.85 -40.54 -1.67
C LEU A 5 40.39 -40.26 -1.21
N LEU A 6 39.39 -40.06 -2.09
CA LEU A 6 38.60 -40.96 -2.96
C LEU A 6 37.59 -41.91 -2.28
N SER A 7 36.32 -41.70 -2.66
CA SER A 7 35.27 -42.71 -2.98
C SER A 7 34.57 -43.42 -1.81
N SER A 8 33.28 -43.80 -1.84
CA SER A 8 32.14 -43.62 -2.74
C SER A 8 30.93 -44.36 -2.11
N PHE A 9 29.74 -44.15 -2.69
CA PHE A 9 28.65 -45.12 -2.90
C PHE A 9 27.41 -45.19 -1.96
N ARG A 10 26.29 -44.70 -2.56
CA ARG A 10 25.06 -45.43 -3.00
C ARG A 10 23.77 -45.37 -2.17
N GLN A 11 22.75 -44.88 -2.88
CA GLN A 11 21.30 -45.13 -2.82
C GLN A 11 20.85 -46.47 -2.23
N LEU A 12 19.68 -46.47 -1.56
CA LEU A 12 18.52 -47.30 -1.91
C LEU A 12 17.25 -46.78 -1.20
N GLY A 13 16.13 -46.65 -1.92
CA GLY A 13 14.81 -46.40 -1.34
C GLY A 13 14.07 -47.69 -0.98
N LEU A 14 12.93 -47.57 -0.26
CA LEU A 14 11.85 -48.54 -0.28
C LEU A 14 10.52 -47.95 0.25
N LEU A 15 9.45 -48.13 -0.54
CA LEU A 15 8.02 -47.99 -0.18
C LEU A 15 7.55 -49.14 0.76
N PHE A 16 6.43 -48.94 1.48
CA PHE A 16 5.22 -49.81 1.64
C PHE A 16 4.38 -49.25 2.84
N LEU A 17 3.18 -48.66 2.70
CA LEU A 17 1.81 -49.17 2.45
C LEU A 17 1.02 -49.73 3.69
N ILE A 18 -0.11 -49.03 3.98
CA ILE A 18 -1.46 -49.46 4.46
C ILE A 18 -1.75 -49.61 5.98
N GLY A 19 -2.81 -48.88 6.44
CA GLY A 19 -3.41 -48.81 7.80
C GLY A 19 -4.26 -50.03 8.21
N PRO A 20 -5.44 -49.92 8.87
CA PRO A 20 -6.03 -48.89 9.74
C PRO A 20 -6.54 -49.47 11.10
N ALA A 21 -6.97 -48.63 12.06
CA ALA A 21 -7.82 -49.09 13.18
C ALA A 21 -8.79 -48.00 13.66
N LEU A 22 -10.08 -48.26 13.39
CA LEU A 22 -11.24 -47.61 14.02
C LEU A 22 -11.36 -48.05 15.49
N LEU A 23 -11.71 -47.13 16.38
CA LEU A 23 -12.53 -47.42 17.55
C LEU A 23 -13.42 -46.20 17.88
N LEU A 24 -14.73 -46.45 17.87
CA LEU A 24 -15.82 -45.56 18.24
C LEU A 24 -15.91 -45.37 19.77
N GLY A 25 -16.25 -44.17 20.22
CA GLY A 25 -16.63 -43.89 21.61
C GLY A 25 -17.07 -42.42 21.79
N ALA A 26 -18.34 -42.21 22.11
CA ALA A 26 -19.10 -40.96 21.92
C ALA A 26 -18.95 -39.86 23.00
N GLY A 27 -19.20 -38.61 22.56
CA GLY A 27 -19.84 -37.50 23.32
C GLY A 27 -18.87 -36.57 24.05
N SER A 28 -18.73 -35.29 23.71
CA SER A 28 -19.76 -34.24 23.85
C SER A 28 -19.32 -32.94 23.14
N ALA A 29 -20.29 -32.14 22.70
CA ALA A 29 -20.15 -31.01 21.78
C ALA A 29 -19.24 -29.84 22.23
N SER A 30 -18.36 -29.39 21.34
CA SER A 30 -17.94 -27.99 21.21
C SER A 30 -17.91 -27.63 19.72
N ALA A 31 -18.38 -26.42 19.38
CA ALA A 31 -18.54 -25.95 18.02
C ALA A 31 -17.17 -25.67 17.39
N GLN A 32 -16.75 -26.52 16.44
CA GLN A 32 -15.65 -26.24 15.54
C GLN A 32 -16.15 -25.41 14.36
N VAL A 33 -15.55 -24.23 14.17
CA VAL A 33 -15.66 -23.44 12.95
C VAL A 33 -15.00 -24.22 11.82
N SER A 34 -15.78 -24.57 10.81
CA SER A 34 -15.35 -25.27 9.60
C SER A 34 -14.49 -24.35 8.73
N VAL A 35 -13.23 -24.73 8.53
CA VAL A 35 -12.34 -24.19 7.48
C VAL A 35 -12.91 -24.59 6.12
N PRO A 36 -13.18 -23.66 5.17
CA PRO A 36 -13.57 -24.05 3.83
C PRO A 36 -12.36 -24.58 3.06
N ALA A 37 -12.58 -25.69 2.34
CA ALA A 37 -11.63 -26.39 1.51
C ALA A 37 -11.12 -25.53 0.33
N GLU A 38 -9.88 -25.79 -0.10
CA GLU A 38 -9.30 -25.26 -1.34
C GLU A 38 -10.23 -25.51 -2.54
N PRO A 39 -10.57 -24.50 -3.35
CA PRO A 39 -11.26 -24.74 -4.61
C PRO A 39 -10.24 -25.19 -5.67
N SER A 40 -10.40 -26.45 -6.07
CA SER A 40 -9.91 -27.03 -7.33
C SER A 40 -10.13 -26.10 -8.54
N SER A 41 -9.15 -26.05 -9.44
CA SER A 41 -9.20 -25.27 -10.68
C SER A 41 -10.43 -25.59 -11.55
N PRO A 42 -11.13 -24.57 -12.07
CA PRO A 42 -11.89 -24.71 -13.31
C PRO A 42 -11.22 -23.89 -14.42
N SER A 43 -10.74 -24.61 -15.43
CA SER A 43 -10.54 -24.06 -16.76
C SER A 43 -11.91 -23.77 -17.39
N THR A 44 -12.13 -22.52 -17.78
CA THR A 44 -12.87 -22.10 -18.99
C THR A 44 -12.74 -20.59 -19.08
N ALA A 45 -12.01 -20.11 -20.09
CA ALA A 45 -11.84 -18.68 -20.36
C ALA A 45 -13.21 -18.06 -20.67
N ALA A 46 -13.76 -17.30 -19.72
CA ALA A 46 -14.89 -16.42 -19.98
C ALA A 46 -14.36 -15.16 -20.67
N THR A 47 -14.82 -14.89 -21.89
CA THR A 47 -14.53 -13.64 -22.59
C THR A 47 -15.16 -12.48 -21.83
N ILE A 48 -14.32 -11.60 -21.25
CA ILE A 48 -14.75 -10.33 -20.67
C ILE A 48 -15.41 -9.52 -21.79
N THR A 49 -16.73 -9.39 -21.73
CA THR A 49 -17.46 -8.52 -22.65
C THR A 49 -17.79 -7.25 -21.85
N PRO A 50 -17.25 -6.08 -22.21
CA PRO A 50 -17.57 -4.84 -21.50
C PRO A 50 -19.08 -4.59 -21.53
N ARG A 51 -19.66 -4.24 -20.38
CA ARG A 51 -21.05 -3.78 -20.25
C ARG A 51 -21.05 -2.34 -19.78
N VAL A 52 -22.08 -1.58 -20.12
CA VAL A 52 -22.30 -0.20 -19.65
C VAL A 52 -22.44 -0.21 -18.12
N GLN A 53 -21.61 0.54 -17.41
CA GLN A 53 -21.77 0.76 -15.97
C GLN A 53 -23.06 1.56 -15.69
N ALA A 54 -23.79 1.19 -14.63
CA ALA A 54 -24.78 1.99 -13.89
C ALA A 54 -25.77 2.90 -14.68
N ALA A 55 -26.27 2.51 -15.86
CA ALA A 55 -27.47 3.16 -16.38
C ALA A 55 -28.66 2.82 -15.46
N ALA A 56 -29.52 3.79 -15.15
CA ALA A 56 -30.72 3.56 -14.33
C ALA A 56 -31.51 2.35 -14.83
N ASP A 57 -32.13 1.59 -13.93
CA ASP A 57 -32.83 0.33 -14.24
C ASP A 57 -33.85 0.49 -15.39
N GLU A 58 -34.50 1.65 -15.47
CA GLU A 58 -35.41 2.01 -16.55
C GLU A 58 -34.72 2.09 -17.91
N ILE A 59 -33.53 2.68 -17.99
CA ILE A 59 -32.70 2.77 -19.21
C ILE A 59 -32.22 1.37 -19.61
N GLN A 60 -31.80 0.54 -18.64
CA GLN A 60 -31.40 -0.84 -18.88
C GLN A 60 -32.56 -1.70 -19.41
N ALA A 61 -33.76 -1.50 -18.88
CA ALA A 61 -34.98 -2.17 -19.34
C ALA A 61 -35.38 -1.73 -20.75
N GLN A 62 -35.29 -0.42 -21.05
CA GLN A 62 -35.54 0.11 -22.39
C GLN A 62 -34.53 -0.43 -23.41
N ALA A 63 -33.24 -0.39 -23.10
CA ALA A 63 -32.20 -0.95 -23.96
C ALA A 63 -32.35 -2.47 -24.16
N ALA A 64 -32.78 -3.20 -23.12
CA ALA A 64 -33.06 -4.63 -23.23
C ALA A 64 -34.22 -4.94 -24.18
N ARG A 65 -35.34 -4.19 -24.11
CA ARG A 65 -36.46 -4.33 -25.06
C ARG A 65 -36.08 -3.91 -26.46
N ALA A 66 -35.33 -2.82 -26.61
CA ALA A 66 -34.85 -2.36 -27.91
C ALA A 66 -33.91 -3.38 -28.58
N PHE A 67 -33.17 -4.16 -27.80
CA PHE A 67 -32.27 -5.20 -28.31
C PHE A 67 -32.98 -6.56 -28.52
N ARG A 68 -33.88 -6.97 -27.62
CA ARG A 68 -34.49 -8.31 -27.58
C ARG A 68 -35.98 -8.38 -27.91
N GLY A 69 -36.60 -7.27 -28.33
CA GLY A 69 -38.04 -7.20 -28.52
C GLY A 69 -38.84 -7.18 -27.21
N ASP A 70 -40.16 -7.11 -27.35
CA ASP A 70 -41.09 -6.93 -26.22
C ASP A 70 -41.15 -8.16 -25.29
N ASP A 71 -40.85 -9.35 -25.81
CA ASP A 71 -40.84 -10.59 -25.03
C ASP A 71 -39.49 -10.86 -24.31
N LEU A 72 -38.49 -10.01 -24.57
CA LEU A 72 -37.12 -10.10 -24.02
C LEU A 72 -36.36 -11.37 -24.40
N THR A 73 -36.78 -12.06 -25.46
CA THR A 73 -36.17 -13.30 -25.96
C THR A 73 -35.58 -13.09 -27.36
N GLY A 74 -34.38 -13.64 -27.60
CA GLY A 74 -33.72 -13.48 -28.91
C GLY A 74 -33.04 -12.11 -29.10
N LYS A 75 -32.79 -11.76 -30.37
CA LYS A 75 -32.11 -10.53 -30.84
C LYS A 75 -32.87 -9.94 -32.04
N ASP A 76 -34.14 -9.67 -31.84
CA ASP A 76 -35.09 -9.24 -32.88
C ASP A 76 -35.72 -7.87 -32.58
N GLY A 77 -35.23 -7.18 -31.54
CA GLY A 77 -35.65 -5.81 -31.25
C GLY A 77 -35.14 -4.79 -32.28
N PRO A 78 -35.74 -3.58 -32.32
CA PRO A 78 -35.42 -2.54 -33.33
C PRO A 78 -33.97 -2.03 -33.29
N MET A 79 -33.25 -2.22 -32.19
CA MET A 79 -31.84 -1.88 -32.04
C MET A 79 -30.93 -3.12 -31.99
N ALA A 80 -31.45 -4.31 -32.33
CA ALA A 80 -30.66 -5.55 -32.39
C ALA A 80 -29.37 -5.42 -33.25
N PRO A 81 -29.39 -4.74 -34.42
CA PRO A 81 -28.19 -4.58 -35.25
C PRO A 81 -27.06 -3.76 -34.59
N VAL A 82 -27.37 -2.80 -33.71
CA VAL A 82 -26.33 -2.00 -33.03
C VAL A 82 -25.89 -2.57 -31.69
N GLY A 83 -26.55 -3.63 -31.21
CA GLY A 83 -26.18 -4.26 -29.95
C GLY A 83 -26.66 -3.49 -28.72
N ARG A 84 -26.64 -4.19 -27.58
CA ARG A 84 -27.19 -3.70 -26.31
C ARG A 84 -26.40 -2.52 -25.73
N ASP A 85 -25.08 -2.52 -25.86
CA ASP A 85 -24.23 -1.49 -25.26
C ASP A 85 -24.43 -0.13 -25.94
N LEU A 86 -24.46 -0.11 -27.28
CA LEU A 86 -24.78 1.10 -28.05
C LEU A 86 -26.25 1.52 -27.86
N ALA A 87 -27.19 0.58 -27.75
CA ALA A 87 -28.58 0.91 -27.40
C ALA A 87 -28.68 1.59 -26.03
N THR A 88 -27.87 1.15 -25.06
CA THR A 88 -27.85 1.77 -23.72
C THR A 88 -27.30 3.20 -23.77
N LEU A 89 -26.23 3.45 -24.53
CA LEU A 89 -25.71 4.81 -24.74
C LEU A 89 -26.75 5.73 -25.40
N TYR A 90 -27.50 5.21 -26.37
CA TYR A 90 -28.58 5.96 -27.01
C TYR A 90 -29.67 6.37 -26.01
N TYR A 91 -30.15 5.44 -25.17
CA TYR A 91 -31.20 5.77 -24.21
C TYR A 91 -30.71 6.66 -23.05
N GLN A 92 -29.43 6.58 -22.69
CA GLN A 92 -28.81 7.57 -21.79
C GLN A 92 -28.83 8.98 -22.41
N TYR A 93 -28.44 9.08 -23.68
CA TYR A 93 -28.45 10.34 -24.43
C TYR A 93 -29.87 10.90 -24.61
N GLU A 94 -30.86 10.06 -24.92
CA GLU A 94 -32.26 10.49 -25.06
C GLU A 94 -32.85 10.99 -23.74
N ALA A 95 -32.53 10.31 -22.64
CA ALA A 95 -33.06 10.68 -21.32
C ALA A 95 -32.46 11.99 -20.80
N ASN A 96 -31.15 12.18 -20.98
CA ASN A 96 -30.38 13.17 -20.23
C ASN A 96 -29.46 14.05 -21.11
N GLY A 97 -29.57 13.93 -22.43
CA GLY A 97 -28.65 14.58 -23.37
C GLY A 97 -27.21 14.06 -23.25
N ALA A 98 -26.29 14.74 -23.91
CA ALA A 98 -24.89 14.33 -23.96
C ALA A 98 -24.22 14.26 -22.56
N ALA A 99 -24.65 15.09 -21.62
CA ALA A 99 -24.12 15.13 -20.26
C ALA A 99 -24.51 13.91 -19.41
N GLY A 100 -25.55 13.17 -19.78
CA GLY A 100 -25.99 11.96 -19.06
C GLY A 100 -25.55 10.65 -19.71
N VAL A 101 -24.68 10.70 -20.72
CA VAL A 101 -24.04 9.50 -21.29
C VAL A 101 -22.87 9.10 -20.41
N HIS A 102 -22.94 7.90 -19.85
CA HIS A 102 -21.86 7.34 -19.04
C HIS A 102 -20.89 6.52 -19.89
N ARG A 103 -19.62 6.42 -19.47
CA ARG A 103 -18.59 5.68 -20.18
C ARG A 103 -18.84 4.16 -20.08
N LEU A 104 -18.48 3.43 -21.14
CA LEU A 104 -18.57 1.98 -21.19
C LEU A 104 -17.32 1.35 -20.54
N PHE A 105 -17.39 0.93 -19.28
CA PHE A 105 -16.40 0.04 -18.67
C PHE A 105 -17.07 -1.07 -17.87
N GLY A 106 -16.47 -2.27 -17.98
CA GLY A 106 -17.10 -3.55 -17.67
C GLY A 106 -17.37 -3.78 -16.19
N ASP A 107 -18.56 -4.32 -15.92
CA ASP A 107 -19.00 -4.73 -14.60
C ASP A 107 -18.70 -6.22 -14.37
N SER A 108 -18.03 -6.53 -13.26
CA SER A 108 -17.81 -7.83 -12.60
C SER A 108 -16.77 -8.87 -13.12
N GLN A 109 -15.91 -9.26 -12.15
CA GLN A 109 -15.11 -10.50 -11.97
C GLN A 109 -14.14 -10.93 -13.09
N ARG A 110 -12.86 -10.54 -12.95
CA ARG A 110 -11.75 -11.12 -13.71
C ARG A 110 -11.29 -12.42 -13.06
N ALA A 111 -11.48 -13.54 -13.75
CA ALA A 111 -10.67 -14.74 -13.52
C ALA A 111 -9.25 -14.50 -14.08
N HIS A 112 -8.24 -14.96 -13.33
CA HIS A 112 -6.82 -14.73 -13.56
C HIS A 112 -6.36 -14.78 -15.03
N GLN A 113 -5.50 -13.81 -15.35
CA GLN A 113 -4.63 -13.63 -16.52
C GLN A 113 -5.12 -12.74 -17.68
N GLY A 114 -4.34 -11.67 -17.87
CA GLY A 114 -4.47 -10.67 -18.94
C GLY A 114 -4.00 -9.28 -18.48
N ALA A 115 -2.78 -9.17 -17.94
CA ALA A 115 -2.10 -7.90 -17.69
C ALA A 115 -1.80 -7.16 -19.02
N THR A 116 -1.67 -5.82 -19.00
CA THR A 116 -1.19 -4.93 -20.10
C THR A 116 -2.20 -4.22 -21.05
N ALA A 117 -3.43 -3.89 -20.66
CA ALA A 117 -4.31 -3.07 -21.52
C ALA A 117 -4.91 -1.85 -20.80
N ARG A 118 -4.43 -0.64 -21.13
CA ARG A 118 -5.17 0.62 -20.89
C ARG A 118 -6.25 0.75 -21.96
N TYR A 119 -7.52 0.75 -21.59
CA TYR A 119 -8.64 0.82 -22.53
C TYR A 119 -9.05 2.27 -22.79
N TYR A 120 -9.00 2.72 -24.04
CA TYR A 120 -9.66 3.98 -24.43
C TYR A 120 -11.17 3.76 -24.48
N SER A 121 -11.91 4.60 -23.75
CA SER A 121 -13.36 4.62 -23.86
C SER A 121 -13.75 4.96 -25.30
N PRO A 122 -14.63 4.18 -25.95
CA PRO A 122 -15.10 4.51 -27.28
C PRO A 122 -16.01 5.76 -27.26
N VAL A 123 -16.50 6.18 -26.09
CA VAL A 123 -17.37 7.35 -25.94
C VAL A 123 -16.52 8.61 -25.79
N SER A 124 -16.85 9.66 -26.55
CA SER A 124 -16.19 10.96 -26.43
C SER A 124 -16.48 11.59 -25.07
N GLN A 125 -15.53 12.34 -24.51
CA GLN A 125 -15.72 13.12 -23.26
C GLN A 125 -16.97 14.01 -23.27
N SER A 126 -17.37 14.55 -24.43
CA SER A 126 -18.58 15.37 -24.54
C SER A 126 -19.89 14.57 -24.47
N GLY A 127 -19.83 13.24 -24.42
CA GLY A 127 -20.97 12.32 -24.49
C GLY A 127 -21.76 12.40 -25.80
N ARG A 128 -21.23 13.05 -26.84
CA ARG A 128 -21.93 13.26 -28.12
C ARG A 128 -21.65 12.19 -29.15
N PHE A 129 -20.44 11.62 -29.12
CA PHE A 129 -19.98 10.67 -30.13
C PHE A 129 -19.51 9.37 -29.49
N VAL A 130 -19.64 8.29 -30.25
CA VAL A 130 -19.05 6.99 -29.93
C VAL A 130 -18.27 6.48 -31.13
N ALA A 131 -17.03 6.04 -30.91
CA ALA A 131 -16.24 5.33 -31.89
C ALA A 131 -16.83 3.94 -32.08
N VAL A 132 -17.09 3.54 -33.33
CA VAL A 132 -17.76 2.26 -33.64
C VAL A 132 -16.99 1.45 -34.67
N HIS A 133 -17.17 0.13 -34.62
CA HIS A 133 -16.93 -0.78 -35.74
C HIS A 133 -18.29 -1.26 -36.26
N ALA A 134 -18.66 -0.84 -37.47
CA ALA A 134 -19.89 -1.21 -38.14
C ALA A 134 -19.58 -2.18 -39.29
N ILE A 135 -20.32 -3.29 -39.36
CA ILE A 135 -20.11 -4.37 -40.33
C ILE A 135 -21.16 -4.27 -41.42
N ALA A 136 -20.73 -4.19 -42.67
CA ALA A 136 -21.61 -4.09 -43.83
C ALA A 136 -22.24 -5.44 -44.20
N THR A 137 -23.48 -5.42 -44.68
CA THR A 137 -24.13 -6.58 -45.30
C THR A 137 -23.46 -6.94 -46.63
N GLU A 138 -23.05 -5.93 -47.41
CA GLU A 138 -22.29 -5.99 -48.66
C GLU A 138 -21.28 -4.82 -48.76
N THR A 139 -20.19 -4.98 -49.49
CA THR A 139 -19.09 -3.99 -49.58
C THR A 139 -19.56 -2.69 -50.24
N GLY A 140 -19.47 -1.55 -49.53
CA GLY A 140 -19.44 -0.21 -50.12
C GLY A 140 -20.61 0.75 -49.80
N SER A 141 -21.80 0.25 -49.42
CA SER A 141 -22.97 1.11 -49.11
C SER A 141 -22.93 1.71 -47.70
N LEU A 142 -22.49 0.93 -46.71
CA LEU A 142 -22.53 1.31 -45.29
C LEU A 142 -21.69 2.56 -44.96
N TRP A 143 -20.59 2.81 -45.67
CA TRP A 143 -19.75 4.01 -45.48
C TRP A 143 -20.52 5.29 -45.78
N ALA A 144 -21.23 5.32 -46.90
CA ALA A 144 -22.03 6.48 -47.31
C ALA A 144 -23.25 6.67 -46.40
N ASP A 145 -23.91 5.58 -46.02
CA ASP A 145 -25.08 5.62 -45.13
C ASP A 145 -24.74 6.15 -43.74
N LEU A 146 -23.63 5.68 -43.14
CA LEU A 146 -23.15 6.21 -41.86
C LEU A 146 -22.63 7.65 -41.99
N GLY A 147 -22.02 8.01 -43.12
CA GLY A 147 -21.65 9.39 -43.43
C GLY A 147 -22.85 10.34 -43.46
N ALA A 148 -23.98 9.89 -44.02
CA ALA A 148 -25.24 10.64 -44.01
C ALA A 148 -25.83 10.80 -42.59
N LEU A 149 -25.51 9.87 -41.68
CA LEU A 149 -25.85 9.93 -40.25
C LEU A 149 -24.81 10.70 -39.41
N GLY A 150 -23.81 11.33 -40.04
CA GLY A 150 -22.85 12.19 -39.37
C GLY A 150 -21.59 11.50 -38.84
N LEU A 151 -21.21 10.34 -39.40
CA LEU A 151 -19.95 9.68 -39.07
C LEU A 151 -18.74 10.60 -39.36
N GLU A 152 -17.98 10.94 -38.33
CA GLU A 152 -16.76 11.74 -38.43
C GLU A 152 -15.50 10.86 -38.47
N ASN A 153 -14.46 11.34 -39.17
CA ASN A 153 -13.12 10.72 -39.21
C ASN A 153 -13.13 9.22 -39.53
N GLY A 154 -14.07 8.76 -40.35
CA GLY A 154 -14.21 7.35 -40.58
C GLY A 154 -13.22 6.79 -41.61
N ALA A 155 -13.11 5.46 -41.65
CA ALA A 155 -12.42 4.71 -42.70
C ALA A 155 -13.07 3.34 -42.93
N THR A 156 -12.73 2.70 -44.05
CA THR A 156 -13.16 1.33 -44.39
C THR A 156 -12.00 0.34 -44.39
N ALA A 157 -12.21 -0.84 -43.82
CA ALA A 157 -11.33 -2.00 -43.90
C ALA A 157 -12.16 -3.25 -44.26
N GLY A 158 -12.19 -3.63 -45.54
CA GLY A 158 -13.07 -4.69 -46.02
C GLY A 158 -14.55 -4.35 -45.78
N ASN A 159 -15.27 -5.20 -45.06
CA ASN A 159 -16.68 -4.98 -44.69
C ASN A 159 -16.83 -4.11 -43.43
N VAL A 160 -15.75 -3.67 -42.79
CA VAL A 160 -15.81 -2.87 -41.57
C VAL A 160 -15.71 -1.38 -41.92
N VAL A 161 -16.67 -0.60 -41.44
CA VAL A 161 -16.64 0.87 -41.39
C VAL A 161 -16.36 1.26 -39.94
N SER A 162 -15.33 2.07 -39.70
CA SER A 162 -15.05 2.63 -38.37
C SER A 162 -15.05 4.14 -38.41
N GLY A 163 -15.36 4.80 -37.30
CA GLY A 163 -15.39 6.26 -37.17
C GLY A 163 -16.17 6.70 -35.94
N ARG A 164 -16.26 8.01 -35.72
CA ARG A 164 -17.01 8.59 -34.58
C ARG A 164 -18.44 8.88 -35.03
N LEU A 165 -19.41 8.12 -34.54
CA LEU A 165 -20.81 8.29 -34.87
C LEU A 165 -21.52 9.08 -33.75
N PRO A 166 -22.39 10.04 -34.07
CA PRO A 166 -23.22 10.69 -33.06
C PRO A 166 -24.06 9.66 -32.30
N ILE A 167 -24.06 9.71 -30.96
CA ILE A 167 -24.83 8.77 -30.14
C ILE A 167 -26.33 8.88 -30.43
N SER A 168 -26.81 10.09 -30.72
CA SER A 168 -28.19 10.36 -31.16
C SER A 168 -28.58 9.62 -32.45
N ALA A 169 -27.61 9.26 -33.30
CA ALA A 169 -27.87 8.61 -34.58
C ALA A 169 -27.91 7.08 -34.50
N LEU A 170 -27.66 6.48 -33.32
CA LEU A 170 -27.56 5.02 -33.16
C LEU A 170 -28.86 4.28 -33.46
N LYS A 171 -30.02 4.89 -33.18
CA LYS A 171 -31.32 4.30 -33.52
C LYS A 171 -31.56 4.28 -35.04
N ASP A 172 -31.20 5.36 -35.74
CA ASP A 172 -31.32 5.43 -37.20
C ASP A 172 -30.31 4.51 -37.88
N ALA A 173 -29.09 4.40 -37.33
CA ALA A 173 -28.09 3.45 -37.80
C ALA A 173 -28.57 2.00 -37.69
N ALA A 174 -29.33 1.65 -36.65
CA ALA A 174 -29.90 0.32 -36.48
C ALA A 174 -30.94 -0.05 -37.56
N ALA A 175 -31.54 0.93 -38.22
CA ALA A 175 -32.53 0.71 -39.29
C ALA A 175 -31.90 0.56 -40.69
N LEU A 176 -30.58 0.75 -40.84
CA LEU A 176 -29.90 0.66 -42.11
C LEU A 176 -29.84 -0.79 -42.62
N GLN A 177 -30.37 -1.03 -43.82
CA GLN A 177 -30.27 -2.36 -44.48
C GLN A 177 -28.82 -2.74 -44.83
N SER A 178 -27.94 -1.74 -44.95
CA SER A 178 -26.51 -1.91 -45.17
C SER A 178 -25.76 -2.35 -43.91
N LEU A 179 -26.37 -2.23 -42.71
CA LEU A 179 -25.76 -2.61 -41.44
C LEU A 179 -26.10 -4.06 -41.07
N ARG A 180 -25.07 -4.91 -41.00
CA ARG A 180 -25.16 -6.27 -40.47
C ARG A 180 -25.05 -6.30 -38.95
N GLY A 181 -24.21 -5.44 -38.40
CA GLY A 181 -23.93 -5.37 -36.96
C GLY A 181 -23.03 -4.19 -36.60
N MET A 182 -23.14 -3.64 -35.39
CA MET A 182 -22.27 -2.58 -34.89
C MET A 182 -21.81 -2.89 -33.46
N THR A 183 -20.58 -2.48 -33.14
CA THR A 183 -20.02 -2.57 -31.78
C THR A 183 -19.23 -1.29 -31.47
N PRO A 184 -19.11 -0.88 -30.20
CA PRO A 184 -18.15 0.15 -29.82
C PRO A 184 -16.71 -0.27 -30.21
N ALA A 185 -15.91 0.71 -30.65
CA ALA A 185 -14.53 0.52 -31.05
C ALA A 185 -13.58 0.79 -29.88
N TYR A 186 -13.30 -0.24 -29.09
CA TYR A 186 -12.32 -0.17 -28.01
C TYR A 186 -10.89 -0.22 -28.56
N ALA A 187 -10.01 0.63 -28.03
CA ALA A 187 -8.58 0.61 -28.35
C ALA A 187 -7.76 0.44 -27.07
N ARG A 188 -6.56 -0.14 -27.18
CA ARG A 188 -5.63 -0.34 -26.06
C ARG A 188 -4.32 0.42 -26.28
N THR A 189 -3.78 1.06 -25.24
CA THR A 189 -2.36 1.47 -25.19
C THR A 189 -1.60 0.66 -24.15
N GLN A 190 -0.32 0.46 -24.40
CA GLN A 190 0.62 -0.18 -23.50
C GLN A 190 1.47 0.94 -22.90
N VAL A 191 1.50 1.02 -21.57
CA VAL A 191 2.50 1.83 -20.87
C VAL A 191 3.39 0.90 -20.09
N GLY A 192 4.69 1.09 -20.22
CA GLY A 192 5.70 0.24 -19.61
C GLY A 192 5.67 -1.20 -20.11
N SER A 193 6.58 -2.01 -19.59
CA SER A 193 6.51 -3.46 -19.75
C SER A 193 5.62 -4.10 -18.68
N VAL A 194 5.42 -3.38 -17.57
CA VAL A 194 4.59 -3.78 -16.42
C VAL A 194 3.83 -2.54 -15.93
N GLY A 195 2.50 -2.59 -15.92
CA GLY A 195 1.70 -1.55 -15.26
C GLY A 195 1.23 -2.03 -13.90
N SER A 196 1.42 -1.21 -12.87
CA SER A 196 1.02 -1.53 -11.49
C SER A 196 -0.50 -1.59 -11.31
N GLU A 197 -0.95 -2.48 -10.42
CA GLU A 197 -2.35 -2.62 -10.05
C GLU A 197 -2.92 -1.39 -9.32
N ALA A 198 -2.05 -0.49 -8.83
CA ALA A 198 -2.42 0.79 -8.26
C ALA A 198 -3.23 1.66 -9.23
N ASP A 199 -2.90 1.64 -10.53
CA ASP A 199 -3.62 2.42 -11.55
C ASP A 199 -5.11 2.03 -11.64
N THR A 200 -5.39 0.73 -11.53
CA THR A 200 -6.75 0.19 -11.55
C THR A 200 -7.42 0.34 -10.19
N ALA A 201 -6.70 0.05 -9.10
CA ALA A 201 -7.22 0.13 -7.73
C ALA A 201 -7.67 1.56 -7.37
N HIS A 202 -6.95 2.58 -7.83
CA HIS A 202 -7.31 4.00 -7.62
C HIS A 202 -8.26 4.55 -8.69
N HIS A 203 -8.63 3.76 -9.70
CA HIS A 203 -9.34 4.23 -10.89
C HIS A 203 -8.61 5.42 -11.57
N ALA A 204 -7.28 5.48 -11.47
CA ALA A 204 -6.51 6.62 -11.95
C ALA A 204 -6.62 6.79 -13.47
N PHE A 205 -6.76 5.68 -14.21
CA PHE A 205 -7.06 5.72 -15.65
C PHE A 205 -8.37 6.46 -15.98
N GLU A 206 -9.40 6.35 -15.13
CA GLU A 206 -10.67 7.05 -15.30
C GLU A 206 -10.49 8.55 -15.10
N GLY A 207 -9.77 8.92 -14.04
CA GLY A 207 -9.41 10.30 -13.72
C GLY A 207 -8.61 10.97 -14.83
N ARG A 208 -7.57 10.29 -15.34
CA ARG A 208 -6.79 10.78 -16.48
C ARG A 208 -7.67 11.01 -17.72
N ALA A 209 -8.55 10.05 -18.03
CA ALA A 209 -9.43 10.13 -19.20
C ALA A 209 -10.54 11.18 -19.08
N ASP A 210 -11.10 11.40 -17.89
CA ASP A 210 -12.17 12.38 -17.65
C ASP A 210 -11.65 13.81 -17.58
N LEU A 211 -10.57 14.00 -16.83
CA LEU A 211 -10.02 15.33 -16.59
C LEU A 211 -9.06 15.75 -17.71
N ASN A 212 -8.69 14.82 -18.59
CA ASN A 212 -7.66 15.03 -19.61
C ASN A 212 -6.34 15.51 -18.99
N VAL A 213 -5.93 14.82 -17.91
CA VAL A 213 -4.70 15.08 -17.17
C VAL A 213 -3.85 13.82 -17.17
N ASP A 214 -2.54 13.98 -17.08
CA ASP A 214 -1.59 12.87 -16.95
C ASP A 214 -0.43 13.19 -15.99
N GLY A 215 -0.53 14.29 -15.25
CA GLY A 215 0.53 14.82 -14.38
C GLY A 215 1.41 15.89 -15.05
N SER A 216 1.25 16.15 -16.35
CA SER A 216 2.06 17.17 -17.04
C SER A 216 2.01 18.53 -16.35
N GLY A 217 3.20 19.11 -16.11
CA GLY A 217 3.36 20.38 -15.43
C GLY A 217 3.38 20.27 -13.90
N GLN A 218 3.45 19.05 -13.34
CA GLN A 218 3.71 18.79 -11.93
C GLN A 218 5.00 17.98 -11.78
N LYS A 219 5.73 18.20 -10.69
CA LYS A 219 6.88 17.38 -10.28
C LYS A 219 6.59 16.70 -8.94
N VAL A 220 6.65 15.37 -8.92
CA VAL A 220 6.42 14.56 -7.71
C VAL A 220 7.74 13.95 -7.28
N CYS A 221 8.12 14.13 -6.03
CA CYS A 221 9.40 13.69 -5.53
C CYS A 221 9.29 12.75 -4.34
N ALA A 222 10.11 11.70 -4.36
CA ALA A 222 10.14 10.67 -3.33
C ALA A 222 11.38 10.81 -2.44
N LEU A 223 11.19 10.59 -1.14
CA LEU A 223 12.25 10.33 -0.17
C LEU A 223 12.15 8.89 0.34
N SER A 224 13.20 8.11 0.16
CA SER A 224 13.23 6.69 0.57
C SER A 224 14.67 6.22 0.76
N ASN A 225 14.94 4.91 0.70
CA ASN A 225 16.26 4.33 0.87
C ASN A 225 17.23 4.67 -0.28
N SER A 226 16.95 4.25 -1.51
CA SER A 226 17.78 4.45 -2.70
C SER A 226 16.97 4.42 -4.00
N TYR A 227 17.61 4.81 -5.09
CA TYR A 227 17.07 4.81 -6.45
C TYR A 227 17.77 3.81 -7.38
N ASP A 228 19.09 3.73 -7.40
CA ASP A 228 19.80 2.78 -8.29
C ASP A 228 21.09 2.24 -7.63
N GLN A 229 20.96 1.80 -6.38
CA GLN A 229 22.05 1.27 -5.54
C GLN A 229 21.95 -0.24 -5.28
N ASP A 230 20.83 -0.89 -5.59
CA ASP A 230 20.67 -2.34 -5.41
C ASP A 230 21.37 -3.11 -6.54
N GLY A 231 22.53 -3.68 -6.23
CA GLY A 231 23.25 -4.54 -7.17
C GLY A 231 22.59 -5.91 -7.44
N THR A 232 21.50 -6.23 -6.73
CA THR A 232 20.75 -7.48 -6.82
C THR A 232 19.34 -7.32 -7.39
N ALA A 233 18.89 -6.07 -7.61
CA ALA A 233 17.60 -5.79 -8.21
C ALA A 233 17.47 -6.46 -9.59
N PRO A 234 16.26 -6.95 -9.96
CA PRO A 234 16.03 -7.58 -11.25
C PRO A 234 16.27 -6.66 -12.44
N THR A 235 16.14 -5.35 -12.25
CA THR A 235 16.34 -4.30 -13.23
C THR A 235 17.12 -3.14 -12.63
N THR A 236 17.81 -2.40 -13.50
CA THR A 236 18.41 -1.09 -13.20
C THR A 236 17.45 0.04 -13.59
N ALA A 237 17.67 1.25 -13.06
CA ALA A 237 16.86 2.42 -13.45
C ALA A 237 16.91 2.67 -14.98
N GLN A 238 18.05 2.42 -15.60
CA GLN A 238 18.21 2.56 -17.05
C GLN A 238 17.43 1.49 -17.85
N GLU A 239 17.23 0.30 -17.30
CA GLU A 239 16.38 -0.74 -17.91
C GLU A 239 14.91 -0.40 -17.76
N ASP A 240 14.50 0.15 -16.62
CA ASP A 240 13.12 0.62 -16.40
C ASP A 240 12.79 1.81 -17.32
N VAL A 241 13.75 2.69 -17.60
CA VAL A 241 13.59 3.71 -18.64
C VAL A 241 13.34 3.06 -20.00
N LYS A 242 14.09 2.03 -20.38
CA LYS A 242 13.96 1.37 -21.69
C LYS A 242 12.68 0.56 -21.83
N SER A 243 12.16 0.02 -20.74
CA SER A 243 10.87 -0.68 -20.72
C SER A 243 9.68 0.29 -20.70
N GLY A 244 9.90 1.54 -20.27
CA GLY A 244 8.87 2.56 -20.11
C GLY A 244 8.30 2.67 -18.70
N ASP A 245 8.87 1.95 -17.74
CA ASP A 245 8.44 1.93 -16.34
C ASP A 245 9.02 3.14 -15.55
N LEU A 246 10.02 3.85 -16.10
CA LEU A 246 10.50 5.15 -15.63
C LEU A 246 10.66 6.16 -16.78
N PRO A 247 10.58 7.47 -16.52
CA PRO A 247 10.85 8.49 -17.52
C PRO A 247 12.37 8.68 -17.71
N GLY A 248 12.79 8.97 -18.94
CA GLY A 248 14.19 9.19 -19.32
C GLY A 248 14.42 9.12 -20.82
N THR A 249 15.61 9.50 -21.27
CA THR A 249 15.94 9.71 -22.70
C THR A 249 15.50 8.58 -23.64
N ASP A 250 15.60 7.33 -23.19
CA ASP A 250 15.30 6.13 -23.99
C ASP A 250 13.88 5.59 -23.77
N ASN A 251 13.02 6.32 -23.06
CA ASN A 251 11.65 5.89 -22.77
C ASN A 251 10.83 5.74 -24.07
N PRO A 252 10.25 4.55 -24.34
CA PRO A 252 9.59 4.24 -25.61
C PRO A 252 8.29 5.02 -25.86
N GLU A 253 7.75 5.68 -24.85
CA GLU A 253 6.50 6.43 -24.92
C GLU A 253 6.69 7.94 -25.00
N GLY A 254 7.94 8.38 -25.12
CA GLY A 254 8.28 9.80 -25.26
C GLY A 254 8.28 10.56 -23.93
N ARG A 255 8.28 9.87 -22.78
CA ARG A 255 8.51 10.48 -21.47
C ARG A 255 10.00 10.65 -21.22
N THR A 256 10.61 11.60 -21.94
CA THR A 256 12.06 11.66 -22.09
C THR A 256 12.82 12.42 -21.01
N THR A 257 12.12 13.03 -20.04
CA THR A 257 12.75 13.76 -18.93
C THR A 257 13.24 12.76 -17.87
N PRO A 258 14.55 12.64 -17.61
CA PRO A 258 15.04 11.73 -16.58
C PRO A 258 14.55 12.13 -15.18
N VAL A 259 14.52 11.16 -14.27
CA VAL A 259 14.35 11.42 -12.83
C VAL A 259 15.47 12.35 -12.34
N ASP A 260 15.10 13.41 -11.62
CA ASP A 260 16.03 14.34 -11.00
C ASP A 260 16.49 13.81 -9.63
N VAL A 261 17.62 13.11 -9.64
CA VAL A 261 18.19 12.47 -8.45
C VAL A 261 19.15 13.44 -7.77
N LEU A 262 18.75 14.01 -6.63
CA LEU A 262 19.57 14.94 -5.85
C LEU A 262 20.58 14.21 -4.97
N ASP A 263 20.17 13.12 -4.31
CA ASP A 263 21.02 12.26 -3.50
C ASP A 263 20.57 10.81 -3.56
N ASP A 264 21.48 9.92 -3.93
CA ASP A 264 21.32 8.47 -3.96
C ASP A 264 22.55 7.79 -3.34
N SER A 265 23.10 8.39 -2.28
CA SER A 265 24.37 7.99 -1.69
C SER A 265 24.29 6.79 -0.74
N GLN A 266 23.09 6.26 -0.45
CA GLN A 266 22.88 5.14 0.47
C GLN A 266 23.25 3.79 -0.19
N PRO A 267 24.41 3.20 0.15
CA PRO A 267 24.91 2.03 -0.56
C PRO A 267 24.30 0.72 -0.02
N ASN A 268 24.24 -0.32 -0.87
CA ASN A 268 23.68 -1.65 -0.52
C ASN A 268 22.25 -1.56 0.04
N SER A 269 21.43 -0.80 -0.68
CA SER A 269 20.02 -0.57 -0.39
C SER A 269 19.17 -1.29 -1.44
N ASP A 270 17.85 -1.35 -1.25
CA ASP A 270 16.93 -2.22 -2.02
C ASP A 270 16.13 -1.45 -3.10
N ASP A 271 16.47 -0.19 -3.38
CA ASP A 271 15.84 0.69 -4.38
C ASP A 271 14.31 0.84 -4.22
N GLU A 272 13.81 0.92 -2.98
CA GLU A 272 12.38 1.16 -2.68
C GLU A 272 11.93 2.53 -3.22
N GLY A 273 12.82 3.52 -3.19
CA GLY A 273 12.59 4.83 -3.80
C GLY A 273 12.34 4.76 -5.30
N ARG A 274 13.07 3.90 -6.03
CA ARG A 274 12.80 3.65 -7.45
C ARG A 274 11.44 3.00 -7.65
N ALA A 275 11.09 2.02 -6.83
CA ALA A 275 9.79 1.37 -6.89
C ALA A 275 8.65 2.38 -6.66
N MET A 276 8.77 3.29 -5.70
CA MET A 276 7.81 4.38 -5.49
C MET A 276 7.67 5.27 -6.73
N LEU A 277 8.79 5.64 -7.35
CA LEU A 277 8.79 6.47 -8.56
C LEU A 277 8.18 5.77 -9.77
N GLN A 278 8.37 4.45 -9.92
CA GLN A 278 7.68 3.65 -10.95
C GLN A 278 6.15 3.68 -10.75
N LEU A 279 5.68 3.53 -9.51
CA LEU A 279 4.24 3.62 -9.18
C LEU A 279 3.65 5.00 -9.51
N ILE A 280 4.40 6.06 -9.20
CA ILE A 280 4.00 7.43 -9.54
C ILE A 280 3.98 7.61 -11.06
N HIS A 281 4.97 7.09 -11.78
CA HIS A 281 5.03 7.15 -13.25
C HIS A 281 3.85 6.43 -13.91
N ASP A 282 3.43 5.29 -13.37
CA ASP A 282 2.26 4.56 -13.87
C ASP A 282 0.98 5.38 -13.77
N ILE A 283 0.76 6.03 -12.61
CA ILE A 283 -0.43 6.82 -12.30
C ILE A 283 -0.40 8.18 -13.02
N ALA A 284 0.75 8.84 -13.05
CA ALA A 284 0.95 10.19 -13.56
C ALA A 284 2.14 10.22 -14.54
N PRO A 285 2.02 9.60 -15.73
CA PRO A 285 3.15 9.41 -16.65
C PRO A 285 3.71 10.71 -17.24
N GLY A 286 3.00 11.82 -17.12
CA GLY A 286 3.46 13.15 -17.52
C GLY A 286 4.10 13.98 -16.41
N ALA A 287 4.08 13.51 -15.17
CA ALA A 287 4.78 14.19 -14.09
C ALA A 287 6.30 14.09 -14.29
N GLU A 288 7.00 15.17 -13.94
CA GLU A 288 8.44 15.08 -13.67
C GLU A 288 8.65 14.39 -12.32
N LEU A 289 9.76 13.69 -12.17
CA LEU A 289 10.07 12.92 -10.96
C LEU A 289 11.37 13.40 -10.35
N GLY A 290 11.44 13.37 -9.01
CA GLY A 290 12.67 13.66 -8.28
C GLY A 290 12.90 12.68 -7.13
N PHE A 291 14.16 12.54 -6.71
CA PHE A 291 14.55 11.63 -5.64
C PHE A 291 15.58 12.25 -4.71
N HIS A 292 15.47 11.95 -3.42
CA HIS A 292 16.52 12.16 -2.43
C HIS A 292 16.47 11.04 -1.39
N THR A 293 17.60 10.48 -0.98
CA THR A 293 17.60 9.50 0.12
C THR A 293 17.16 10.14 1.45
N ALA A 294 16.27 9.48 2.19
CA ALA A 294 15.94 9.83 3.57
C ALA A 294 16.92 9.20 4.58
N PHE A 295 17.83 8.35 4.12
CA PHE A 295 18.78 7.62 4.95
C PHE A 295 20.04 8.45 5.19
N GLY A 296 20.70 8.21 6.33
CA GLY A 296 21.83 9.02 6.81
C GLY A 296 21.53 9.80 8.09
N GLY A 297 20.30 9.70 8.61
CA GLY A 297 19.88 10.30 9.87
C GLY A 297 18.90 11.47 9.69
N ILE A 298 18.29 11.88 10.80
CA ILE A 298 17.26 12.93 10.87
C ILE A 298 17.68 14.21 10.14
N ALA A 299 18.92 14.67 10.31
CA ALA A 299 19.39 15.91 9.67
C ALA A 299 19.48 15.79 8.13
N ILE A 300 19.86 14.62 7.61
CA ILE A 300 19.88 14.36 6.16
C ILE A 300 18.45 14.32 5.63
N PHE A 301 17.53 13.70 6.35
CA PHE A 301 16.13 13.68 5.95
C PHE A 301 15.52 15.10 5.90
N VAL A 302 15.75 15.91 6.94
CA VAL A 302 15.32 17.32 6.95
C VAL A 302 15.90 18.10 5.78
N GLN A 303 17.20 17.93 5.50
CA GLN A 303 17.83 18.61 4.37
C GLN A 303 17.27 18.13 3.02
N GLY A 304 16.99 16.83 2.88
CA GLY A 304 16.40 16.25 1.67
C GLY A 304 15.01 16.82 1.38
N ILE A 305 14.17 16.97 2.41
CA ILE A 305 12.85 17.61 2.28
C ILE A 305 13.01 19.05 1.77
N ARG A 306 13.94 19.83 2.34
CA ARG A 306 14.23 21.20 1.89
C ARG A 306 14.82 21.26 0.48
N ASP A 307 15.72 20.35 0.14
CA ASP A 307 16.39 20.35 -1.16
C ASP A 307 15.43 19.97 -2.29
N LEU A 308 14.50 19.05 -2.03
CA LEU A 308 13.42 18.74 -2.96
C LEU A 308 12.42 19.91 -3.10
N ALA A 309 12.08 20.58 -2.00
CA ALA A 309 11.18 21.74 -2.02
C ALA A 309 11.80 23.01 -2.67
N ASP A 310 13.13 23.20 -2.59
CA ASP A 310 13.78 24.43 -3.06
C ASP A 310 13.60 24.61 -4.58
N PRO A 311 13.02 25.73 -5.05
CA PRO A 311 12.78 25.99 -6.47
C PRO A 311 14.05 26.10 -7.32
N ASN A 312 15.22 26.22 -6.70
CA ASN A 312 16.52 26.25 -7.38
C ASN A 312 17.25 24.91 -7.34
N LYS A 313 16.68 23.90 -6.67
CA LYS A 313 17.21 22.53 -6.60
C LYS A 313 16.16 21.56 -7.13
N GLY A 314 15.36 20.94 -6.27
CA GLY A 314 14.36 19.96 -6.67
C GLY A 314 13.12 20.58 -7.31
N ASN A 315 12.66 21.75 -6.86
CA ASN A 315 11.43 22.40 -7.36
C ASN A 315 10.25 21.42 -7.46
N CYS A 316 10.05 20.61 -6.43
CA CYS A 316 8.98 19.62 -6.37
C CYS A 316 7.65 20.28 -5.98
N ASP A 317 6.56 19.86 -6.62
CA ASP A 317 5.20 20.32 -6.30
C ASP A 317 4.55 19.44 -5.23
N ILE A 318 4.98 18.17 -5.12
CA ILE A 318 4.46 17.17 -4.18
C ILE A 318 5.63 16.37 -3.62
N LEU A 319 5.64 16.15 -2.30
CA LEU A 319 6.63 15.32 -1.62
C LEU A 319 5.97 14.08 -1.00
N VAL A 320 6.66 12.96 -1.09
CA VAL A 320 6.20 11.68 -0.55
C VAL A 320 7.38 10.91 0.06
N ASP A 321 7.17 10.25 1.20
CA ASP A 321 8.17 9.39 1.84
C ASP A 321 7.57 8.10 2.42
N ASP A 322 8.45 7.15 2.71
CA ASP A 322 8.12 5.88 3.37
C ASP A 322 9.03 5.54 4.57
N VAL A 323 9.65 6.55 5.21
CA VAL A 323 10.74 6.33 6.16
C VAL A 323 10.45 6.92 7.53
N GLY A 324 10.36 6.08 8.56
CA GLY A 324 10.25 6.51 9.97
C GLY A 324 11.57 6.40 10.75
N TYR A 325 11.84 7.35 11.65
CA TYR A 325 12.96 7.28 12.60
C TYR A 325 12.47 7.01 14.03
N ASN A 326 13.09 6.03 14.70
CA ASN A 326 12.74 5.65 16.08
C ASN A 326 12.92 6.77 17.12
N LEU A 327 13.81 7.73 16.83
CA LEU A 327 14.13 8.86 17.71
C LEU A 327 13.17 10.05 17.53
N GLU A 328 12.26 10.01 16.56
CA GLU A 328 11.27 11.07 16.44
C GLU A 328 10.38 11.11 17.69
N PRO A 329 10.17 12.29 18.31
CA PRO A 329 9.53 12.33 19.62
C PRO A 329 8.04 11.96 19.52
N PHE A 330 7.55 11.24 20.53
CA PHE A 330 6.14 10.84 20.63
C PHE A 330 5.24 12.00 21.04
N TYR A 331 5.75 12.85 21.93
CA TYR A 331 4.94 13.83 22.66
C TYR A 331 5.29 15.29 22.29
N GLN A 332 6.13 15.50 21.28
CA GLN A 332 6.61 16.82 20.84
C GLN A 332 6.93 16.77 19.34
N ASP A 333 6.62 17.84 18.60
CA ASP A 333 6.96 17.88 17.18
C ASP A 333 8.48 18.00 16.98
N GLY A 334 9.04 17.04 16.24
CA GLY A 334 10.47 16.92 15.98
C GLY A 334 10.94 17.71 14.75
N PRO A 335 12.25 17.69 14.47
CA PRO A 335 12.81 18.40 13.31
C PRO A 335 12.19 18.00 11.95
N ILE A 336 11.84 16.72 11.77
CA ILE A 336 11.21 16.24 10.51
C ILE A 336 9.76 16.72 10.43
N THR A 337 9.01 16.63 11.53
CA THR A 337 7.64 17.17 11.64
C THR A 337 7.62 18.66 11.29
N ASN A 338 8.50 19.45 11.90
CA ASN A 338 8.59 20.89 11.69
C ASN A 338 8.92 21.27 10.23
N VAL A 339 9.78 20.50 9.56
CA VAL A 339 10.11 20.78 8.16
C VAL A 339 8.99 20.34 7.22
N ALA A 340 8.30 19.24 7.51
CA ALA A 340 7.14 18.79 6.75
C ALA A 340 6.01 19.84 6.81
N ASP A 341 5.68 20.35 7.99
CA ASP A 341 4.68 21.43 8.13
C ASP A 341 5.10 22.69 7.37
N SER A 342 6.37 23.08 7.46
CA SER A 342 6.86 24.26 6.77
C SER A 342 6.80 24.16 5.25
N VAL A 343 7.06 23.00 4.64
CA VAL A 343 6.96 22.87 3.17
C VAL A 343 5.50 22.84 2.71
N VAL A 344 4.59 22.30 3.54
CA VAL A 344 3.15 22.39 3.25
C VAL A 344 2.65 23.84 3.34
N ASP A 345 3.12 24.61 4.32
CA ASP A 345 2.85 26.05 4.42
C ASP A 345 3.40 26.85 3.22
N GLU A 346 4.48 26.36 2.60
CA GLU A 346 5.04 26.89 1.34
C GLU A 346 4.23 26.46 0.10
N GLY A 347 3.21 25.61 0.27
CA GLY A 347 2.29 25.18 -0.78
C GLY A 347 2.62 23.82 -1.41
N ILE A 348 3.52 23.04 -0.81
CA ILE A 348 3.96 21.73 -1.31
C ILE A 348 3.37 20.64 -0.41
N PRO A 349 2.31 19.92 -0.84
CA PRO A 349 1.74 18.84 -0.05
C PRO A 349 2.76 17.74 0.28
N TYR A 350 2.68 17.21 1.50
CA TYR A 350 3.59 16.20 2.02
C TYR A 350 2.81 14.95 2.48
N PHE A 351 3.22 13.79 1.97
CA PHE A 351 2.59 12.49 2.25
C PHE A 351 3.62 11.53 2.83
N SER A 352 3.38 11.03 4.04
CA SER A 352 4.27 10.04 4.67
C SER A 352 3.55 8.73 4.92
N SER A 353 4.25 7.61 4.86
CA SER A 353 3.69 6.34 5.29
C SER A 353 3.25 6.39 6.77
N ALA A 354 2.09 5.81 7.08
CA ALA A 354 1.62 5.74 8.46
C ALA A 354 2.49 4.82 9.36
N GLY A 355 3.30 3.94 8.75
CA GLY A 355 4.05 2.89 9.42
C GLY A 355 3.35 1.52 9.41
N ASN A 356 4.10 0.49 9.81
CA ASN A 356 3.72 -0.92 9.68
C ASN A 356 3.59 -1.64 11.04
N ASP A 357 3.20 -0.90 12.08
CA ASP A 357 3.17 -1.40 13.45
C ASP A 357 1.75 -1.72 13.96
N GLY A 358 0.71 -1.55 13.13
CA GLY A 358 -0.66 -1.91 13.48
C GLY A 358 -1.19 -1.15 14.71
N GLN A 359 -1.40 -1.87 15.81
CA GLN A 359 -1.66 -1.28 17.14
C GLN A 359 -0.69 -1.85 18.19
N ASN A 360 0.45 -2.38 17.73
CA ASN A 360 1.40 -3.13 18.52
C ASN A 360 2.22 -2.16 19.39
N SER A 361 1.57 -1.68 20.44
CA SER A 361 2.18 -0.79 21.42
C SER A 361 1.65 -1.08 22.81
N TYR A 362 2.48 -0.79 23.80
CA TYR A 362 2.07 -0.63 25.18
C TYR A 362 2.08 0.83 25.53
N GLU A 363 1.10 1.27 26.30
CA GLU A 363 0.96 2.63 26.80
C GLU A 363 0.26 2.59 28.14
N ALA A 364 0.87 3.21 29.16
CA ALA A 364 0.26 3.36 30.47
C ALA A 364 0.93 4.48 31.27
N PRO A 365 0.26 5.03 32.31
CA PRO A 365 0.95 5.89 33.26
C PRO A 365 2.14 5.18 33.88
N PHE A 366 3.27 5.87 34.08
CA PHE A 366 4.35 5.27 34.86
C PHE A 366 3.87 5.05 36.29
N ARG A 367 3.93 3.80 36.74
CA ARG A 367 3.49 3.41 38.08
C ARG A 367 4.72 2.99 38.85
N ASN A 368 5.18 3.87 39.72
CA ASN A 368 6.30 3.60 40.58
C ASN A 368 5.96 2.48 41.57
N SER A 369 6.53 1.30 41.38
CA SER A 369 6.26 0.15 42.25
C SER A 369 6.86 0.31 43.66
N GLY A 370 7.83 1.22 43.82
CA GLY A 370 8.66 1.33 45.02
C GLY A 370 9.65 0.18 45.21
N ASN A 371 9.68 -0.80 44.29
CA ASN A 371 10.62 -1.91 44.31
C ASN A 371 11.89 -1.58 43.53
N PRO A 372 13.07 -2.06 43.99
CA PRO A 372 14.29 -1.97 43.21
C PRO A 372 14.16 -2.66 41.85
N GLY A 373 14.78 -2.06 40.84
CA GLY A 373 14.92 -2.64 39.51
C GLY A 373 15.82 -3.89 39.45
N VAL A 374 15.64 -4.66 38.38
CA VAL A 374 16.50 -5.79 37.97
C VAL A 374 17.81 -5.27 37.36
N LEU A 375 17.77 -4.19 36.58
CA LEU A 375 18.95 -3.60 35.95
C LEU A 375 19.79 -2.84 36.97
N SER A 376 19.14 -2.11 37.87
CA SER A 376 19.81 -1.39 38.94
C SER A 376 19.04 -1.44 40.26
N PRO A 377 19.69 -1.77 41.40
CA PRO A 377 19.05 -1.77 42.71
C PRO A 377 18.72 -0.36 43.22
N THR A 378 19.20 0.70 42.54
CA THR A 378 18.84 2.09 42.85
C THR A 378 17.76 2.64 41.94
N ALA A 379 17.46 1.96 40.83
CA ALA A 379 16.33 2.29 39.97
C ALA A 379 15.02 1.78 40.58
N LEU A 380 13.90 2.38 40.17
CA LEU A 380 12.57 2.01 40.61
C LEU A 380 11.81 1.34 39.48
N ALA A 381 11.37 0.10 39.70
CA ALA A 381 10.65 -0.65 38.68
C ALA A 381 9.25 -0.08 38.42
N HIS A 382 8.86 -0.06 37.16
CA HIS A 382 7.48 0.20 36.72
C HIS A 382 6.58 -0.97 37.11
N ASP A 383 5.38 -0.65 37.59
CA ASP A 383 4.32 -1.60 37.89
C ASP A 383 3.39 -1.73 36.69
N PHE A 384 3.43 -2.87 36.01
CA PHE A 384 2.56 -3.16 34.88
C PHE A 384 1.11 -3.39 35.32
N ASP A 385 0.84 -3.85 36.55
CA ASP A 385 -0.52 -4.06 37.05
C ASP A 385 -1.21 -2.71 37.33
N PRO A 386 -2.34 -2.39 36.67
CA PRO A 386 -3.11 -1.20 37.00
C PRO A 386 -3.93 -1.35 38.31
N SER A 387 -3.95 -2.53 38.92
CA SER A 387 -4.67 -2.80 40.17
C SER A 387 -3.93 -2.26 41.39
N ASN A 388 -4.67 -1.75 42.38
CA ASN A 388 -4.09 -1.26 43.64
C ASN A 388 -3.79 -2.39 44.65
N SER A 389 -3.58 -3.63 44.20
CA SER A 389 -3.60 -4.81 45.08
C SER A 389 -2.21 -5.41 45.35
N ALA A 390 -1.38 -5.57 44.32
CA ALA A 390 0.03 -5.95 44.41
C ALA A 390 0.75 -5.45 43.15
N SER A 391 2.01 -5.01 43.28
CA SER A 391 2.79 -4.57 42.14
C SER A 391 3.29 -5.74 41.31
N ASP A 392 3.17 -5.65 40.00
CA ASP A 392 3.76 -6.58 39.04
C ASP A 392 4.81 -5.85 38.19
N THR A 393 6.08 -6.09 38.48
CA THR A 393 7.19 -5.39 37.83
C THR A 393 7.67 -6.07 36.56
N LEU A 394 7.01 -7.14 36.14
CA LEU A 394 7.35 -7.94 34.97
C LEU A 394 6.18 -7.91 34.00
N GLN A 395 6.48 -7.85 32.71
CA GLN A 395 5.50 -8.18 31.68
C GLN A 395 5.96 -9.44 30.96
N ARG A 396 5.24 -10.54 31.16
CA ARG A 396 5.55 -11.83 30.57
C ARG A 396 5.32 -11.83 29.06
N ILE A 397 6.32 -12.30 28.33
CA ILE A 397 6.33 -12.43 26.87
C ILE A 397 6.82 -13.83 26.52
N THR A 398 6.03 -14.56 25.75
CA THR A 398 6.47 -15.83 25.16
C THR A 398 7.10 -15.56 23.80
N ILE A 399 8.40 -15.85 23.66
CA ILE A 399 9.12 -15.81 22.38
C ILE A 399 9.53 -17.25 22.06
N ARG A 400 8.79 -17.89 21.16
CA ARG A 400 9.03 -19.30 20.81
C ARG A 400 10.34 -19.45 20.05
N GLN A 401 10.95 -20.64 20.06
CA GLN A 401 12.18 -20.90 19.31
C GLN A 401 12.00 -20.53 17.82
N GLY A 402 12.97 -19.83 17.25
CA GLY A 402 12.94 -19.21 15.93
C GLY A 402 12.15 -17.90 15.85
N GLY A 403 11.55 -17.45 16.95
CA GLY A 403 10.81 -16.20 17.06
C GLY A 403 11.70 -15.01 17.36
N LYS A 404 11.13 -13.82 17.15
CA LYS A 404 11.76 -12.53 17.39
C LYS A 404 10.78 -11.60 18.09
N PHE A 405 11.26 -10.89 19.11
CA PHE A 405 10.57 -9.76 19.70
C PHE A 405 11.47 -8.54 19.63
N ARG A 406 10.92 -7.41 19.19
CA ARG A 406 11.63 -6.15 19.03
C ARG A 406 10.77 -5.02 19.57
N ILE A 407 11.31 -4.21 20.46
CA ILE A 407 10.85 -2.85 20.72
C ILE A 407 11.65 -1.94 19.81
N PHE A 408 10.98 -1.23 18.90
CA PHE A 408 11.66 -0.30 17.99
C PHE A 408 12.01 1.01 18.70
N THR A 409 11.13 1.44 19.59
CA THR A 409 11.23 2.68 20.34
C THR A 409 10.41 2.57 21.63
N LEU A 410 10.99 2.99 22.75
CA LEU A 410 10.28 3.27 23.99
C LEU A 410 10.51 4.75 24.32
N GLN A 411 9.46 5.47 24.66
CA GLN A 411 9.55 6.86 25.08
C GLN A 411 8.62 7.12 26.26
N TRP A 412 8.95 8.14 27.03
CA TRP A 412 8.14 8.62 28.15
C TRP A 412 7.82 10.10 27.96
N THR A 413 6.88 10.59 28.75
CA THR A 413 6.51 12.00 28.73
C THR A 413 7.60 12.84 29.37
N ASP A 414 8.49 13.37 28.54
CA ASP A 414 9.45 14.42 28.85
C ASP A 414 9.69 15.26 27.57
N PRO A 415 10.11 16.53 27.68
CA PRO A 415 10.63 17.30 26.55
C PRO A 415 11.87 16.64 25.93
N SER A 416 12.09 16.87 24.63
CA SER A 416 13.21 16.27 23.90
C SER A 416 14.26 17.30 23.50
N ALA A 417 15.52 17.05 23.86
CA ALA A 417 16.67 17.84 23.40
C ALA A 417 16.91 17.73 21.87
N LEU A 418 16.20 16.84 21.17
CA LEU A 418 16.20 16.79 19.71
C LEU A 418 15.56 18.05 19.09
N VAL A 419 14.64 18.68 19.82
CA VAL A 419 13.92 19.87 19.38
C VAL A 419 14.72 21.12 19.72
N GLU A 420 14.97 21.96 18.71
CA GLU A 420 15.80 23.16 18.88
C GLU A 420 15.18 24.12 19.90
N GLY A 421 15.90 24.38 21.00
CA GLY A 421 15.46 25.29 22.06
C GLY A 421 14.58 24.66 23.13
N SER A 422 14.20 23.38 22.98
CA SER A 422 13.47 22.63 24.00
C SER A 422 14.32 22.39 25.25
N ALA A 423 13.66 22.27 26.40
CA ALA A 423 14.28 21.65 27.56
C ALA A 423 14.73 20.22 27.23
N PRO A 424 15.88 19.77 27.76
CA PRO A 424 16.25 18.35 27.69
C PRO A 424 15.38 17.54 28.64
N ALA A 425 15.17 16.25 28.32
CA ALA A 425 14.61 15.30 29.27
C ALA A 425 15.43 15.30 30.57
N ASP A 426 14.74 15.30 31.71
CA ASP A 426 15.34 15.25 33.05
C ASP A 426 15.03 13.95 33.81
N THR A 427 14.24 13.08 33.17
CA THR A 427 13.91 11.72 33.62
C THR A 427 14.66 10.68 32.79
N ASP A 428 15.05 9.60 33.45
CA ASP A 428 15.75 8.47 32.85
C ASP A 428 14.96 7.18 33.09
N ILE A 429 14.60 6.52 31.99
CA ILE A 429 13.92 5.23 31.98
C ILE A 429 14.80 4.24 31.24
N ASP A 430 15.05 3.08 31.84
CA ASP A 430 15.69 1.93 31.20
C ASP A 430 14.66 0.86 30.83
N VAL A 431 14.99 0.06 29.82
CA VAL A 431 14.18 -1.09 29.40
C VAL A 431 15.03 -2.29 29.03
N ALA A 432 14.60 -3.46 29.50
CA ALA A 432 15.25 -4.72 29.16
C ALA A 432 14.27 -5.89 29.09
N LEU A 433 14.70 -6.91 28.37
CA LEU A 433 14.12 -8.23 28.36
C LEU A 433 15.00 -9.16 29.20
N VAL A 434 14.41 -9.83 30.18
CA VAL A 434 15.09 -10.76 31.10
C VAL A 434 14.49 -12.17 31.01
N ASN A 435 15.26 -13.19 31.40
CA ASN A 435 14.77 -14.58 31.50
C ASN A 435 14.07 -14.84 32.85
N ASP A 436 13.58 -16.06 33.06
CA ASP A 436 12.86 -16.47 34.29
C ASP A 436 13.72 -16.41 35.57
N THR A 437 15.05 -16.35 35.44
CA THR A 437 15.98 -16.13 36.56
C THR A 437 16.39 -14.67 36.75
N LEU A 438 15.74 -13.75 36.00
CA LEU A 438 16.03 -12.31 35.93
C LEU A 438 17.40 -11.98 35.34
N GLY A 439 17.99 -12.89 34.58
CA GLY A 439 19.19 -12.60 33.78
C GLY A 439 18.83 -11.79 32.55
N VAL A 440 19.54 -10.68 32.29
CA VAL A 440 19.33 -9.85 31.10
C VAL A 440 19.66 -10.62 29.82
N VAL A 441 18.69 -10.63 28.91
CA VAL A 441 18.76 -11.30 27.60
C VAL A 441 18.93 -10.29 26.47
N ALA A 442 18.23 -9.17 26.57
CA ALA A 442 18.39 -8.01 25.72
C ALA A 442 18.11 -6.76 26.55
N GLN A 443 18.74 -5.65 26.23
CA GLN A 443 18.49 -4.36 26.85
C GLN A 443 18.65 -3.28 25.80
N SER A 444 18.13 -2.08 26.06
CA SER A 444 18.35 -0.97 25.16
C SER A 444 19.86 -0.71 25.03
N ALA A 445 20.29 -0.39 23.81
CA ALA A 445 21.71 -0.21 23.50
C ALA A 445 22.33 1.09 24.09
N ARG A 446 21.53 1.87 24.84
CA ARG A 446 21.94 3.13 25.46
C ARG A 446 21.57 3.07 26.93
N ASN A 447 22.52 3.46 27.78
CA ASN A 447 22.24 3.81 29.16
C ASN A 447 22.16 5.34 29.13
N SER A 448 20.94 5.87 29.04
CA SER A 448 20.70 7.32 28.97
C SER A 448 21.32 8.07 30.18
N ASP A 449 21.59 7.35 31.28
CA ASP A 449 22.19 7.86 32.53
C ASP A 449 23.57 8.51 32.37
N LEU A 450 24.43 7.95 31.50
CA LEU A 450 25.82 8.38 31.37
C LEU A 450 26.05 9.40 30.24
N ASP A 451 25.14 9.46 29.28
CA ASP A 451 25.31 10.26 28.07
C ASP A 451 24.75 11.68 28.23
N GLY A 452 23.82 11.91 29.15
CA GLY A 452 23.25 13.24 29.43
C GLY A 452 22.71 13.95 28.18
N ASN A 453 22.21 13.16 27.23
CA ASN A 453 21.83 13.63 25.89
C ASN A 453 20.47 14.35 25.87
N GLY A 454 19.68 14.23 26.95
CA GLY A 454 18.40 14.91 27.13
C GLY A 454 17.27 14.38 26.23
N LEU A 455 17.32 13.11 25.83
CA LEU A 455 16.34 12.48 24.95
C LEU A 455 15.40 11.55 25.76
N PRO A 456 14.07 11.71 25.67
CA PRO A 456 13.10 10.85 26.36
C PRO A 456 12.85 9.55 25.60
N PHE A 457 13.93 8.83 25.30
CA PHE A 457 13.92 7.70 24.40
C PHE A 457 14.86 6.61 24.85
N GLU A 458 14.37 5.38 24.82
CA GLU A 458 15.18 4.18 24.87
C GLU A 458 15.21 3.43 23.53
N GLY A 459 16.44 2.97 23.26
CA GLY A 459 16.84 2.33 22.01
C GLY A 459 16.08 1.08 21.64
N VAL A 460 16.48 0.50 20.51
CA VAL A 460 15.96 -0.80 20.06
C VAL A 460 16.35 -1.88 21.08
N VAL A 461 15.34 -2.56 21.63
CA VAL A 461 15.51 -3.83 22.36
C VAL A 461 15.10 -4.93 21.41
N GLU A 462 16.02 -5.82 21.03
CA GLU A 462 15.70 -6.95 20.15
C GLU A 462 16.24 -8.25 20.72
N HIS A 463 15.38 -9.28 20.71
CA HIS A 463 15.77 -10.64 21.02
C HIS A 463 15.24 -11.60 19.95
N VAL A 464 16.15 -12.42 19.41
CA VAL A 464 15.83 -13.58 18.57
C VAL A 464 16.08 -14.83 19.40
N ASN A 465 15.04 -15.62 19.63
CA ASN A 465 15.18 -16.87 20.39
C ASN A 465 15.67 -17.99 19.46
N ASN A 466 16.99 -18.19 19.38
CA ASN A 466 17.57 -19.30 18.63
C ASN A 466 17.51 -20.65 19.37
N GLY A 467 17.06 -20.66 20.63
CA GLY A 467 17.06 -21.83 21.51
C GLY A 467 18.38 -22.01 22.29
N ASP A 468 19.16 -20.94 22.46
CA ASP A 468 20.47 -20.96 23.14
C ASP A 468 20.37 -20.69 24.65
N ILE A 469 19.22 -20.23 25.15
CA ILE A 469 18.98 -19.86 26.55
C ILE A 469 18.17 -20.97 27.21
N ASP A 470 18.69 -21.51 28.31
CA ASP A 470 18.05 -22.46 29.23
C ASP A 470 18.49 -22.02 30.63
N ALA A 471 17.81 -21.01 31.19
CA ALA A 471 18.25 -20.34 32.41
C ALA A 471 17.99 -21.18 33.66
N ASN A 472 17.04 -22.11 33.61
CA ASN A 472 16.69 -22.99 34.72
C ASN A 472 17.49 -24.33 34.71
N GLU A 473 18.31 -24.55 33.67
CA GLU A 473 19.14 -25.74 33.44
C GLU A 473 18.32 -27.05 33.40
N ASP A 474 17.08 -27.01 32.91
CA ASP A 474 16.21 -28.20 32.82
C ASP A 474 16.41 -29.03 31.53
N GLY A 475 17.22 -28.52 30.60
CA GLY A 475 17.53 -29.15 29.32
C GLY A 475 16.55 -28.80 28.20
N VAL A 476 15.64 -27.84 28.43
CA VAL A 476 14.71 -27.29 27.45
C VAL A 476 15.00 -25.80 27.30
N ALA A 477 15.12 -25.35 26.04
CA ALA A 477 15.33 -23.93 25.80
C ALA A 477 14.13 -23.10 26.29
N ASP A 478 14.43 -22.00 26.96
CA ASP A 478 13.45 -21.04 27.45
C ASP A 478 12.66 -20.47 26.28
N SER A 479 11.36 -20.30 26.52
CA SER A 479 10.46 -19.58 25.61
C SER A 479 9.71 -18.46 26.29
N THR A 480 9.89 -18.30 27.61
CA THR A 480 9.29 -17.24 28.41
C THR A 480 10.37 -16.25 28.80
N PHE A 481 10.08 -14.99 28.58
CA PHE A 481 10.90 -13.85 28.95
C PHE A 481 10.01 -12.80 29.60
N HIS A 482 10.61 -11.82 30.25
CA HIS A 482 9.91 -10.74 30.92
C HIS A 482 10.48 -9.40 30.52
N LEU A 483 9.62 -8.48 30.12
CA LEU A 483 10.02 -7.08 29.94
C LEU A 483 10.05 -6.40 31.30
N VAL A 484 11.10 -5.62 31.55
CA VAL A 484 11.24 -4.71 32.68
C VAL A 484 11.39 -3.29 32.18
N ILE A 485 10.73 -2.35 32.85
CA ILE A 485 10.89 -0.91 32.65
C ILE A 485 11.26 -0.34 34.03
N GLU A 486 12.32 0.44 34.10
CA GLU A 486 12.88 0.94 35.36
C GLU A 486 13.19 2.41 35.24
N LYS A 487 12.84 3.21 36.25
CA LYS A 487 13.27 4.60 36.32
C LYS A 487 14.60 4.71 37.05
N ALA A 488 15.66 5.03 36.32
CA ALA A 488 17.00 5.14 36.84
C ALA A 488 17.24 6.48 37.57
N ALA A 489 16.69 7.58 37.03
CA ALA A 489 16.83 8.92 37.58
C ALA A 489 15.62 9.84 37.25
N GLY A 490 15.57 11.00 37.90
CA GLY A 490 14.54 12.03 37.67
C GLY A 490 13.21 11.78 38.38
N ASP A 491 12.22 12.62 38.07
CA ASP A 491 10.85 12.51 38.59
C ASP A 491 10.08 11.40 37.86
N ASP A 492 8.95 10.96 38.39
CA ASP A 492 8.12 9.97 37.69
C ASP A 492 7.47 10.63 36.45
N PRO A 493 7.64 10.10 35.23
CA PRO A 493 6.97 10.65 34.06
C PRO A 493 5.47 10.32 34.14
N ASP A 494 4.62 11.13 33.51
CA ASP A 494 3.19 10.87 33.47
C ASP A 494 2.85 9.55 32.77
N GLU A 495 3.58 9.19 31.70
CA GLU A 495 3.29 8.03 30.84
C GLU A 495 4.55 7.44 30.23
N VAL A 496 4.56 6.11 30.07
CA VAL A 496 5.55 5.34 29.31
C VAL A 496 4.84 4.63 28.16
N LYS A 497 5.50 4.59 27.00
CA LYS A 497 4.97 3.95 25.80
C LYS A 497 6.07 3.29 25.00
N TYR A 498 5.83 2.08 24.49
CA TYR A 498 6.73 1.45 23.53
C TYR A 498 5.97 0.85 22.35
N VAL A 499 6.62 0.84 21.18
CA VAL A 499 6.11 0.23 19.95
C VAL A 499 6.91 -1.03 19.65
N TYR A 500 6.21 -2.14 19.40
CA TYR A 500 6.82 -3.45 19.26
C TYR A 500 6.46 -4.15 17.95
N SER A 501 7.36 -5.01 17.48
CA SER A 501 7.20 -5.85 16.30
C SER A 501 7.95 -7.16 16.48
N GLY A 502 7.77 -8.10 15.56
CA GLY A 502 8.44 -9.38 15.64
C GLY A 502 7.71 -10.50 14.93
N SER A 503 8.09 -11.72 15.25
CA SER A 503 7.48 -12.93 14.72
C SER A 503 7.47 -14.02 15.78
N ASN A 504 6.42 -14.85 15.78
CA ASN A 504 6.31 -16.03 16.66
C ASN A 504 6.48 -15.70 18.17
N PHE A 505 6.01 -14.53 18.59
CA PHE A 505 5.94 -14.09 19.99
C PHE A 505 4.48 -13.88 20.42
N GLU A 506 4.26 -13.77 21.73
CA GLU A 506 2.96 -13.47 22.36
C GLU A 506 3.23 -12.67 23.64
N ILE A 507 2.60 -11.50 23.80
CA ILE A 507 2.61 -10.76 25.07
C ILE A 507 1.47 -11.33 25.92
N GLU A 508 1.83 -11.91 27.05
CA GLU A 508 0.92 -12.75 27.83
C GLU A 508 0.11 -11.95 28.85
N GLU A 509 0.57 -10.76 29.20
CA GLU A 509 -0.06 -9.88 30.17
C GLU A 509 0.20 -8.41 29.87
N TYR A 510 -0.73 -7.56 30.30
CA TYR A 510 -0.67 -6.10 30.18
C TYR A 510 -0.42 -5.58 28.76
N ASP A 511 -0.76 -6.34 27.71
CA ASP A 511 -0.76 -5.84 26.33
C ASP A 511 -1.94 -4.88 26.14
N THR A 512 -1.67 -3.58 26.23
CA THR A 512 -2.74 -2.59 26.16
C THR A 512 -3.23 -2.36 24.73
N LEU A 513 -2.37 -2.61 23.74
CA LEU A 513 -2.51 -2.13 22.36
C LEU A 513 -2.74 -0.62 22.30
N GLY A 514 -2.47 0.00 21.17
CA GLY A 514 -2.64 1.45 21.11
C GLY A 514 -2.21 2.10 19.81
N PRO A 515 -2.19 3.43 19.79
CA PRO A 515 -1.75 4.18 18.62
C PRO A 515 -0.27 3.94 18.34
N THR A 516 0.09 3.84 17.06
CA THR A 516 1.47 3.63 16.59
C THR A 516 1.92 4.61 15.51
N ILE A 517 1.10 5.62 15.17
CA ILE A 517 1.52 6.73 14.31
C ILE A 517 2.15 7.82 15.19
N TYR A 518 3.41 8.17 14.92
CA TYR A 518 4.20 9.16 15.65
C TYR A 518 5.24 9.80 14.73
N GLY A 519 5.83 10.93 15.15
CA GLY A 519 6.81 11.67 14.35
C GLY A 519 6.18 12.44 13.18
N HIS A 520 6.91 12.62 12.09
CA HIS A 520 6.48 13.44 10.96
C HIS A 520 5.20 13.01 10.21
N PRO A 521 4.74 11.74 10.19
CA PRO A 521 3.40 11.42 9.71
C PRO A 521 2.28 12.11 10.51
N MET A 522 2.56 12.53 11.75
CA MET A 522 1.65 13.28 12.62
C MET A 522 1.78 14.82 12.48
N ALA A 523 2.62 15.33 11.57
CA ALA A 523 2.72 16.78 11.34
C ALA A 523 1.35 17.36 11.00
N GLU A 524 1.04 18.56 11.51
CA GLU A 524 -0.32 19.13 11.48
C GLU A 524 -0.88 19.20 10.05
N ASN A 525 -0.02 19.50 9.08
CA ASN A 525 -0.36 19.70 7.69
C ASN A 525 0.07 18.53 6.78
N ALA A 526 0.77 17.52 7.30
CA ALA A 526 1.12 16.33 6.55
C ALA A 526 -0.04 15.33 6.46
N MET A 527 0.09 14.37 5.53
CA MET A 527 -0.90 13.32 5.31
C MET A 527 -0.28 11.96 5.57
N ALA A 528 -0.67 11.31 6.68
CA ALA A 528 -0.31 9.91 6.94
C ALA A 528 -1.10 8.97 6.01
N VAL A 529 -0.39 8.14 5.26
CA VAL A 529 -0.94 7.22 4.26
C VAL A 529 -0.83 5.78 4.77
N ALA A 530 -1.99 5.15 4.97
CA ALA A 530 -2.06 3.75 5.38
C ALA A 530 -2.01 2.81 4.16
N ALA A 531 -1.50 1.59 4.36
CA ALA A 531 -1.45 0.58 3.32
C ALA A 531 -2.79 -0.16 3.18
N ALA A 532 -3.16 -0.43 1.93
CA ALA A 532 -4.25 -1.31 1.57
C ALA A 532 -3.78 -2.24 0.45
N PRO A 533 -4.07 -3.56 0.51
CA PRO A 533 -3.71 -4.43 -0.60
C PRO A 533 -4.61 -4.11 -1.79
N PHE A 534 -4.01 -3.92 -2.96
CA PHE A 534 -4.75 -3.59 -4.18
C PHE A 534 -5.89 -4.59 -4.46
N TYR A 535 -5.70 -5.87 -4.12
CA TYR A 535 -6.66 -6.94 -4.36
C TYR A 535 -7.86 -6.95 -3.40
N TYR A 536 -7.86 -6.14 -2.34
CA TYR A 536 -9.03 -5.86 -1.49
C TYR A 536 -9.53 -4.41 -1.65
N THR A 537 -9.45 -3.89 -2.88
CA THR A 537 -10.14 -2.65 -3.30
C THR A 537 -11.38 -2.97 -4.14
N GLU A 538 -12.30 -2.02 -4.28
CA GLU A 538 -13.55 -2.18 -5.04
C GLU A 538 -13.33 -2.74 -6.47
N ALA A 539 -12.25 -2.31 -7.13
CA ALA A 539 -11.94 -2.74 -8.49
C ALA A 539 -11.62 -4.24 -8.61
N TYR A 540 -11.13 -4.87 -7.53
CA TYR A 540 -10.65 -6.26 -7.53
C TYR A 540 -11.51 -7.19 -6.67
N TYR A 541 -12.10 -6.65 -5.61
CA TYR A 541 -12.95 -7.37 -4.68
C TYR A 541 -14.35 -6.77 -4.73
N ASN A 542 -15.37 -7.62 -4.88
CA ASN A 542 -16.79 -7.22 -4.95
C ASN A 542 -17.32 -6.76 -3.58
N SER A 543 -16.57 -5.92 -2.88
CA SER A 543 -17.02 -5.17 -1.71
C SER A 543 -17.68 -3.88 -2.15
N THR A 544 -18.83 -3.59 -1.59
CA THR A 544 -19.57 -2.34 -1.77
C THR A 544 -18.97 -1.17 -0.96
N GLY A 545 -17.64 -1.11 -0.78
CA GLY A 545 -17.03 -0.23 0.21
C GLY A 545 -15.53 0.05 0.07
N LEU A 546 -15.02 0.86 1.01
CA LEU A 546 -13.65 1.37 1.11
C LEU A 546 -12.57 0.25 1.03
N PRO A 547 -11.34 0.59 0.60
CA PRO A 547 -10.20 -0.33 0.66
C PRO A 547 -10.04 -0.95 2.04
N TRP A 548 -9.70 -2.24 2.08
CA TRP A 548 -9.40 -2.90 3.35
C TRP A 548 -8.03 -2.45 3.84
N LEU A 549 -7.98 -1.96 5.07
CA LEU A 549 -6.73 -1.59 5.73
C LEU A 549 -5.87 -2.84 5.93
N GLU A 550 -4.60 -2.79 5.54
CA GLU A 550 -3.63 -3.85 5.88
C GLU A 550 -3.56 -4.02 7.39
N SER A 551 -3.46 -5.27 7.87
CA SER A 551 -3.47 -5.54 9.31
C SER A 551 -2.29 -4.89 10.04
N PHE A 552 -1.18 -4.71 9.33
CA PHE A 552 0.03 -4.06 9.83
C PHE A 552 0.00 -2.54 9.71
N SER A 553 -0.93 -1.92 8.98
CA SER A 553 -0.96 -0.46 8.89
C SER A 553 -1.16 0.15 10.27
N SER A 554 -0.24 1.03 10.67
CA SER A 554 -0.31 1.75 11.92
C SER A 554 -1.62 2.52 12.07
N LYS A 555 -2.12 2.61 13.30
CA LYS A 555 -3.43 3.21 13.61
C LYS A 555 -3.30 4.30 14.66
N GLY A 556 -4.29 5.20 14.67
CA GLY A 556 -4.39 6.27 15.66
C GLY A 556 -3.37 7.38 15.44
N GLY A 557 -2.93 8.00 16.52
CA GLY A 557 -1.91 9.03 16.53
C GLY A 557 -1.57 9.38 17.97
N ILE A 558 -0.29 9.55 18.27
CA ILE A 558 0.14 9.90 19.63
C ILE A 558 -0.12 11.38 19.86
N LYS A 559 -0.71 11.71 21.02
CA LYS A 559 -1.04 13.09 21.36
C LYS A 559 0.21 13.86 21.78
N ILE A 560 0.49 14.96 21.10
CA ILE A 560 1.49 15.96 21.50
C ILE A 560 1.13 16.55 22.88
N ARG A 561 2.11 16.60 23.78
CA ARG A 561 1.98 17.10 25.16
C ARG A 561 2.86 18.31 25.44
N PHE A 562 3.93 18.47 24.68
CA PHE A 562 4.93 19.53 24.84
C PHE A 562 4.91 20.45 23.61
N ASP A 563 5.11 21.74 23.83
CA ASP A 563 5.34 22.68 22.73
C ASP A 563 6.83 22.66 22.32
N GLN A 564 7.26 23.51 21.38
CA GLN A 564 8.65 23.52 20.92
C GLN A 564 9.69 23.86 22.00
N MET A 565 9.27 24.43 23.14
CA MET A 565 10.15 24.80 24.26
C MET A 565 10.19 23.74 25.38
N GLY A 566 9.31 22.73 25.33
CA GLY A 566 9.09 21.77 26.41
C GLY A 566 7.83 22.09 27.17
#